data_AF-A0A6C0KMC9-F1
#
_entry.id   AF-A0A6C0KMC9-F1
#
_cell.length_a   1.000
_cell.length_b   1.000
_cell.length_c   1.000
_cell.angle_alpha   90.00
_cell.angle_beta   90.00
_cell.angle_gamma   90.00
#
_symmetry.space_group_name_H-M   'P 1'
#
loop_
_entity.id
_entity.type
_entity.pdbx_description
1 polymer ?
#
loop_
_entity_poly.entity_id
_entity_poly.type
_entity_poly.pdbx_seq_one_letter_code
_entity_poly.pdbx_strand_id
1 'polypeptide(L)'
;MSAPAPTDASATATAAALPQQATPLPSAAVLLQAAKLALAQDNPIRLDYYVETANGSAFMGEDAETKDKMLVKSAEEFTSLIQKTYKVGEDYIVLTENSIYVVSGKLQKRKIQANSLRND
;
A
#
# COMPACT_ATOMS: atom_id res chain seq x y z
N MET A 1 54.31 -39.60 8.03
CA MET A 1 53.15 -39.36 8.92
C MET A 1 52.44 -38.13 8.37
N SER A 2 51.39 -38.38 7.60
CA SER A 2 50.58 -37.37 6.90
C SER A 2 49.46 -36.90 7.82
N ALA A 3 49.24 -35.58 7.88
CA ALA A 3 47.94 -35.01 8.23
C ALA A 3 47.86 -33.57 7.68
N PRO A 4 47.13 -33.32 6.58
CA PRO A 4 46.71 -31.98 6.18
C PRO A 4 45.46 -31.57 6.98
N ALA A 5 45.46 -30.34 7.49
CA ALA A 5 44.32 -29.73 8.15
C ALA A 5 43.19 -29.45 7.14
N PRO A 6 41.92 -29.56 7.57
CA PRO A 6 40.78 -29.56 6.67
C PRO A 6 40.51 -28.16 6.10
N THR A 7 40.33 -28.13 4.78
CA THR A 7 39.61 -27.10 4.04
C THR A 7 38.22 -26.87 4.65
N ASP A 8 37.99 -25.67 5.20
CA ASP A 8 36.65 -25.17 5.47
C ASP A 8 35.91 -24.97 4.15
N ALA A 9 35.12 -25.97 3.80
CA ALA A 9 34.14 -25.93 2.75
C ALA A 9 32.79 -25.52 3.34
N SER A 10 32.11 -24.62 2.63
CA SER A 10 30.65 -24.45 2.60
C SER A 10 30.02 -23.50 3.63
N ALA A 11 29.64 -22.31 3.15
CA ALA A 11 28.25 -21.83 3.23
C ALA A 11 28.06 -20.60 2.31
N THR A 12 28.19 -20.78 0.99
CA THR A 12 27.49 -19.89 0.05
C THR A 12 26.00 -20.24 0.13
N ALA A 13 25.25 -19.46 0.91
CA ALA A 13 23.80 -19.50 0.88
C ALA A 13 23.33 -18.97 -0.48
N THR A 14 23.03 -19.90 -1.39
CA THR A 14 22.35 -19.60 -2.65
C THR A 14 20.90 -19.24 -2.32
N ALA A 15 20.64 -17.95 -2.08
CA ALA A 15 19.28 -17.43 -2.01
C ALA A 15 18.65 -17.61 -3.40
N ALA A 16 17.69 -18.52 -3.49
CA ALA A 16 16.89 -18.73 -4.68
C ALA A 16 16.17 -17.43 -5.05
N ALA A 17 16.60 -16.81 -6.15
CA ALA A 17 15.90 -15.68 -6.76
C ALA A 17 14.58 -16.21 -7.37
N LEU A 18 13.50 -16.09 -6.60
CA LEU A 18 12.14 -16.10 -7.13
C LEU A 18 12.06 -15.05 -8.26
N PRO A 19 11.27 -15.28 -9.33
CA PRO A 19 11.15 -14.32 -10.40
C PRO A 19 10.73 -12.97 -9.81
N GLN A 20 11.64 -11.98 -9.91
CA GLN A 20 11.41 -10.61 -9.48
C GLN A 20 10.34 -10.00 -10.41
N GLN A 21 9.08 -10.37 -10.22
CA GLN A 21 7.99 -9.46 -10.53
C GLN A 21 8.23 -8.28 -9.60
N ALA A 22 8.77 -7.19 -10.15
CA ALA A 22 9.11 -5.98 -9.41
C ALA A 22 7.87 -5.55 -8.61
N THR A 23 7.82 -5.97 -7.34
CA THR A 23 6.70 -5.65 -6.47
C THR A 23 6.78 -4.15 -6.32
N PRO A 24 5.75 -3.40 -6.74
CA PRO A 24 5.80 -1.96 -6.64
C PRO A 24 5.99 -1.65 -5.15
N LEU A 25 7.09 -0.97 -4.85
CA LEU A 25 7.44 -0.56 -3.49
C LEU A 25 7.13 0.94 -3.33
N PRO A 26 6.60 1.36 -2.18
CA PRO A 26 6.46 2.77 -1.87
C PRO A 26 7.84 3.42 -1.73
N SER A 27 7.92 4.71 -2.08
CA SER A 27 9.15 5.46 -1.83
C SER A 27 9.42 5.60 -0.32
N ALA A 28 10.70 5.62 0.06
CA ALA A 28 11.10 5.76 1.46
C ALA A 28 10.58 7.05 2.12
N ALA A 29 10.45 8.13 1.33
CA ALA A 29 9.92 9.40 1.80
C ALA A 29 8.44 9.29 2.23
N VAL A 30 7.64 8.52 1.50
CA VAL A 30 6.23 8.29 1.80
C VAL A 30 6.08 7.49 3.08
N LEU A 31 6.86 6.42 3.24
CA LEU A 31 6.86 5.63 4.48
C LEU A 31 7.26 6.46 5.70
N LEU A 32 8.25 7.33 5.55
CA LEU A 32 8.68 8.22 6.64
C LEU A 32 7.59 9.21 7.04
N GLN A 33 6.85 9.77 6.08
CA GLN A 33 5.69 10.63 6.37
C GLN A 33 4.52 9.85 6.96
N ALA A 34 4.23 8.66 6.45
CA ALA A 34 3.20 7.79 6.99
C ALA A 34 3.50 7.40 8.45
N ALA A 35 4.76 7.07 8.76
CA ALA A 35 5.22 6.78 10.12
C ALA A 35 5.03 7.98 11.07
N LYS A 36 5.35 9.20 10.62
CA LYS A 36 5.11 10.41 11.41
C LYS A 36 3.62 10.60 11.72
N LEU A 37 2.75 10.36 10.75
CA LEU A 37 1.30 10.47 10.92
C LEU A 37 0.75 9.37 11.83
N ALA A 38 1.25 8.14 11.68
CA ALA A 38 0.88 7.01 12.53
C ALA A 38 1.21 7.28 14.00
N LEU A 39 2.39 7.82 14.29
CA LEU A 39 2.77 8.23 15.65
C LEU A 39 1.93 9.39 16.19
N ALA A 40 1.55 10.34 15.33
CA ALA A 40 0.77 11.50 15.75
C ALA A 40 -0.72 11.19 15.99
N GLN A 41 -1.28 10.22 15.26
CA GLN A 41 -2.70 9.87 15.32
C GLN A 41 -2.98 8.52 15.98
N ASP A 42 -1.93 7.80 16.39
CA ASP A 42 -1.98 6.45 16.97
C ASP A 42 -2.73 5.43 16.08
N ASN A 43 -2.56 5.56 14.76
CA ASN A 43 -3.25 4.75 13.77
C ASN A 43 -2.28 3.81 13.03
N PRO A 44 -2.66 2.55 12.77
CA PRO A 44 -1.83 1.60 12.02
C PRO A 44 -1.68 2.00 10.55
N ILE A 45 -0.51 1.72 9.98
CA ILE A 45 -0.23 1.88 8.55
C ILE A 45 -0.60 0.58 7.82
N ARG A 46 -1.43 0.70 6.79
CA ARG A 46 -1.87 -0.39 5.90
C ARG A 46 -1.31 -0.19 4.50
N LEU A 47 -0.73 -1.26 3.95
CA LEU A 47 -0.06 -1.28 2.65
C LEU A 47 -0.77 -2.18 1.64
N ASP A 48 -1.87 -2.82 2.02
CA ASP A 48 -2.59 -3.82 1.24
C ASP A 48 -3.09 -3.27 -0.10
N TYR A 49 -3.43 -1.98 -0.16
CA TYR A 49 -3.90 -1.30 -1.36
C TYR A 49 -2.77 -0.81 -2.28
N TYR A 50 -1.52 -0.85 -1.84
CA TYR A 50 -0.43 -0.24 -2.60
C TYR A 50 -0.20 -0.94 -3.94
N VAL A 51 -0.08 -2.27 -3.92
CA VAL A 51 0.15 -3.07 -5.13
C VAL A 51 -1.04 -2.98 -6.08
N GLU A 52 -2.25 -2.96 -5.55
CA GLU A 52 -3.46 -2.94 -6.38
C GLU A 52 -3.75 -1.58 -7.00
N THR A 53 -3.42 -0.50 -6.30
CA THR A 53 -3.46 0.84 -6.88
C THR A 53 -2.34 1.03 -7.91
N ALA A 54 -1.20 0.36 -7.74
CA ALA A 54 -0.13 0.33 -8.75
C ALA A 54 -0.53 -0.48 -10.01
N ASN A 55 -1.30 -1.55 -9.83
CA ASN A 55 -1.83 -2.39 -10.92
C ASN A 55 -3.11 -1.82 -11.56
N GLY A 56 -3.75 -0.82 -10.94
CA GLY A 56 -4.99 -0.22 -11.41
C GLY A 56 -6.26 -1.02 -11.06
N SER A 57 -6.16 -2.07 -10.24
CA SER A 57 -7.32 -2.80 -9.71
C SER A 57 -8.09 -1.96 -8.69
N ALA A 58 -7.36 -1.17 -7.88
CA ALA A 58 -7.97 -0.29 -6.89
C ALA A 58 -7.95 1.18 -7.33
N PHE A 59 -9.03 1.90 -7.01
CA PHE A 59 -9.23 3.30 -7.36
C PHE A 59 -9.81 4.09 -6.18
N MET A 60 -9.67 5.41 -6.23
CA MET A 60 -10.33 6.31 -5.27
C MET A 60 -11.69 6.71 -5.83
N GLY A 61 -12.74 6.24 -5.18
CA GLY A 61 -14.11 6.66 -5.39
C GLY A 61 -14.38 8.00 -4.71
N GLU A 62 -15.01 8.92 -5.43
CA GLU A 62 -15.62 10.14 -4.86
C GLU A 62 -17.13 10.04 -5.02
N ASP A 63 -17.87 10.17 -3.92
CA ASP A 63 -19.31 10.17 -3.93
C ASP A 63 -19.86 11.43 -4.61
N ALA A 64 -20.83 11.26 -5.52
CA ALA A 64 -21.38 12.36 -6.30
C ALA A 64 -22.24 13.34 -5.47
N GLU A 65 -22.86 12.90 -4.38
CA GLU A 65 -23.75 13.71 -3.55
C GLU A 65 -23.02 14.30 -2.34
N THR A 66 -22.32 13.45 -1.57
CA THR A 66 -21.67 13.88 -0.33
C THR A 66 -20.24 14.39 -0.55
N LYS A 67 -19.65 14.15 -1.74
CA LYS A 67 -18.24 14.43 -2.06
C LYS A 67 -17.24 13.70 -1.17
N ASP A 68 -17.71 12.67 -0.48
CA ASP A 68 -16.92 11.79 0.34
C ASP A 68 -16.00 10.92 -0.50
N LYS A 69 -14.79 10.66 -0.01
CA LYS A 69 -13.79 9.87 -0.74
C LYS A 69 -13.55 8.54 -0.05
N MET A 70 -13.40 7.47 -0.82
CA MET A 70 -13.08 6.14 -0.31
C MET A 70 -12.20 5.40 -1.31
N LEU A 71 -11.27 4.58 -0.81
CA LEU A 71 -10.57 3.63 -1.67
C LEU A 71 -11.48 2.43 -1.92
N VAL A 72 -11.66 2.09 -3.18
CA VAL A 72 -12.45 0.96 -3.66
C VAL A 72 -11.53 0.05 -4.44
N LYS A 73 -11.39 -1.18 -3.98
CA LYS A 73 -10.70 -2.24 -4.71
C LYS A 73 -11.69 -3.10 -5.48
N SER A 74 -12.84 -3.38 -4.88
CA SER A 74 -13.91 -4.17 -5.47
C SER A 74 -15.24 -3.74 -4.83
N ALA A 75 -16.37 -4.22 -5.36
CA ALA A 75 -17.70 -3.87 -4.82
C ALA A 75 -17.84 -4.25 -3.33
N GLU A 76 -17.22 -5.36 -2.93
CA GLU A 76 -17.25 -5.90 -1.56
C GLU A 76 -16.09 -5.39 -0.68
N GLU A 77 -15.00 -4.91 -1.30
CA GLU A 77 -13.79 -4.48 -0.57
C GLU A 77 -13.51 -3.00 -0.85
N PHE A 78 -13.96 -2.19 0.10
CA PHE A 78 -13.73 -0.75 0.13
C PHE A 78 -13.35 -0.30 1.54
N THR A 79 -12.71 0.87 1.61
CA THR A 79 -12.30 1.50 2.87
C THR A 79 -13.39 2.40 3.42
N SER A 80 -13.30 2.72 4.71
CA SER A 80 -14.09 3.78 5.32
C SER A 80 -13.80 5.15 4.69
N LEU A 81 -14.61 6.14 5.07
CA LEU A 81 -14.45 7.51 4.62
C LEU A 81 -13.02 8.03 4.83
N ILE A 82 -12.44 8.57 3.76
CA ILE A 82 -11.15 9.25 3.77
C ILE A 82 -11.35 10.63 4.40
N GLN A 83 -10.69 10.83 5.53
CA GLN A 83 -10.65 12.12 6.23
C GLN A 83 -9.67 13.08 5.56
N LYS A 84 -8.51 12.56 5.13
CA LYS A 84 -7.46 13.40 4.54
C LYS A 84 -6.58 12.61 3.59
N THR A 85 -6.04 13.29 2.59
CA THR A 85 -5.08 12.70 1.64
C THR A 85 -3.89 13.61 1.51
N TYR A 86 -2.69 13.04 1.60
CA TYR A 86 -1.43 13.73 1.39
C TYR A 86 -0.74 13.16 0.15
N LYS A 87 -0.17 14.03 -0.68
CA LYS A 87 0.70 13.62 -1.77
C LYS A 87 2.15 13.74 -1.31
N VAL A 88 2.93 12.68 -1.43
CA VAL A 88 4.35 12.67 -1.06
C VAL A 88 5.15 12.13 -2.24
N GLY A 89 5.80 13.03 -2.96
CA GLY A 89 6.49 12.69 -4.21
C GLY A 89 5.51 12.18 -5.25
N GLU A 90 5.67 10.91 -5.63
CA GLU A 90 4.84 10.24 -6.62
C GLU A 90 3.65 9.51 -5.98
N ASP A 91 3.72 9.12 -4.70
CA ASP A 91 2.69 8.34 -4.03
C ASP A 91 1.75 9.19 -3.17
N TYR A 92 0.70 8.56 -2.66
CA TYR A 92 -0.28 9.19 -1.80
C TYR A 92 -0.45 8.45 -0.48
N ILE A 93 -0.70 9.22 0.58
CA ILE A 93 -1.05 8.73 1.91
C ILE A 93 -2.50 9.12 2.16
N VAL A 94 -3.33 8.15 2.48
CA VAL A 94 -4.77 8.27 2.67
C VAL A 94 -5.07 7.97 4.13
N LEU A 95 -5.64 8.94 4.85
CA LEU A 95 -6.02 8.78 6.24
C LEU A 95 -7.52 8.55 6.31
N THR A 96 -7.89 7.43 6.90
CA THR A 96 -9.25 7.17 7.37
C THR A 96 -9.30 7.38 8.89
N GLU A 97 -10.45 7.15 9.50
CA GLU A 97 -10.64 7.34 10.94
C GLU A 97 -9.72 6.44 11.80
N ASN A 98 -9.46 5.21 11.37
CA ASN A 98 -8.80 4.19 12.18
C ASN A 98 -7.54 3.60 11.49
N SER A 99 -7.17 4.07 10.30
CA SER A 99 -6.03 3.51 9.57
C SER A 99 -5.44 4.50 8.56
N ILE A 100 -4.14 4.34 8.32
CA ILE A 100 -3.40 5.13 7.35
C ILE A 100 -3.03 4.21 6.18
N TYR A 101 -3.57 4.45 5.00
CA TYR A 101 -3.26 3.70 3.80
C TYR A 101 -2.20 4.42 2.98
N VAL A 102 -1.25 3.66 2.44
CA VAL A 102 -0.33 4.17 1.43
C VAL A 102 -0.73 3.58 0.08
N VAL A 103 -0.87 4.44 -0.92
CA VAL A 103 -1.30 4.06 -2.27
C VAL A 103 -0.36 4.65 -3.31
N SER A 104 -0.19 3.93 -4.42
CA SER A 104 0.74 4.32 -5.46
C SER A 104 0.25 5.56 -6.22
N GLY A 105 1.20 6.30 -6.81
CA GLY A 105 0.90 7.44 -7.69
C GLY A 105 -0.02 7.18 -8.88
N LYS A 106 -0.14 5.90 -9.27
CA LYS A 106 -1.01 5.42 -10.35
C LYS A 106 -2.49 5.31 -9.95
N LEU A 107 -2.84 5.71 -8.73
CA LEU A 107 -4.21 5.73 -8.22
C LEU A 107 -5.17 6.45 -9.18
N GLN A 108 -6.12 5.70 -9.74
CA GLN A 108 -7.19 6.26 -10.56
C GLN A 108 -8.26 6.88 -9.67
N LYS A 109 -8.86 7.99 -10.11
CA LYS A 109 -10.00 8.62 -9.44
C LYS A 109 -11.26 8.40 -10.26
N ARG A 110 -12.32 7.90 -9.63
CA ARG A 110 -13.63 7.69 -10.27
C ARG A 110 -14.72 8.30 -9.42
N LYS A 111 -15.75 8.83 -10.08
CA LYS A 111 -16.98 9.21 -9.38
C LYS A 111 -17.82 7.96 -9.20
N ILE A 112 -18.27 7.72 -7.97
CA ILE A 112 -19.14 6.60 -7.62
C ILE A 112 -20.43 7.15 -7.01
N GLN A 113 -21.51 6.37 -7.09
CA GLN A 113 -22.70 6.60 -6.28
C GLN A 113 -22.61 5.61 -5.11
N ALA A 114 -22.32 6.07 -3.90
CA ALA A 114 -22.17 5.20 -2.73
C ALA A 114 -23.43 4.38 -2.43
N ASN A 115 -24.60 4.84 -2.91
CA ASN A 115 -25.85 4.11 -2.79
C ASN A 115 -25.85 2.76 -3.53
N SER A 116 -25.03 2.61 -4.59
CA SER A 116 -24.91 1.35 -5.34
C SER A 116 -23.91 0.35 -4.75
N LEU A 117 -23.12 0.75 -3.74
CA LEU A 117 -22.13 -0.12 -3.08
C LEU A 117 -22.60 -0.63 -1.72
N ARG A 118 -23.65 -0.04 -1.15
CA ARG A 118 -24.21 -0.42 0.16
C ARG A 118 -25.41 -1.36 0.07
N ASN A 119 -25.84 -1.74 -1.13
CA ASN A 119 -27.15 -2.35 -1.35
C ASN A 119 -27.16 -3.69 -2.11
N ASP A 120 -26.00 -4.36 -2.22
CA ASP A 120 -25.90 -5.77 -2.60
C ASP A 120 -25.47 -6.62 -1.39
#